data_AF-A0A167WFL7-F1
#
_entry.id   AF-A0A167WFL7-F1
#
_cell.length_a   1.000
_cell.length_b   1.000
_cell.length_c   1.000
_cell.angle_alpha   90.00
_cell.angle_beta   90.00
_cell.angle_gamma   90.00
#
_symmetry.space_group_name_H-M   'P 1'
#
loop_
_entity.id
_entity.type
_entity.pdbx_description
1 polymer ?
#
loop_
_entity_poly.entity_id
_entity_poly.type
_entity_poly.pdbx_seq_one_letter_code
_entity_poly.pdbx_strand_id
1 'polypeptide(L)'
;MERGSPPVEFMVSNGSLLGLANFSGLKSILSGSAGRVVGYAHTPFDAAQAAPATVIGVDVRRMSMDVSRYDGWYEIVYETKTAGVTAIHRDVQIIRIRLS
;
A
#
# COMPACT_ATOMS: atom_id res chain seq x y z
N MET A 1 -2.86 -32.54 -18.39
CA MET A 1 -2.94 -31.08 -18.55
C MET A 1 -1.69 -30.49 -17.89
N GLU A 2 -0.79 -29.93 -18.68
CA GLU A 2 0.36 -29.19 -18.16
C GLU A 2 -0.20 -27.92 -17.48
N ARG A 3 -0.02 -27.78 -16.16
CA ARG A 3 -0.36 -26.51 -15.50
C ARG A 3 0.65 -25.48 -16.01
N GLY A 4 0.18 -24.50 -16.77
CA GLY A 4 1.00 -23.35 -17.12
C GLY A 4 1.59 -22.70 -15.87
N SER A 5 2.76 -22.08 -16.01
CA SER A 5 3.43 -21.37 -14.92
C SER A 5 2.45 -20.40 -14.23
N PRO A 6 2.49 -20.29 -12.89
CA PRO A 6 1.60 -19.38 -12.18
C PRO A 6 1.84 -17.93 -12.63
N PRO A 7 0.78 -17.10 -12.69
CA PRO A 7 0.90 -15.71 -13.10
C PRO A 7 1.80 -14.95 -12.11
N VAL A 8 2.63 -14.05 -12.65
CA VAL A 8 3.46 -13.13 -11.86
C VAL A 8 2.84 -11.74 -11.95
N GLU A 9 2.51 -11.18 -10.79
CA GLU A 9 1.92 -9.86 -10.64
C GLU A 9 2.70 -9.03 -9.62
N PHE A 10 2.62 -7.71 -9.77
CA PHE A 10 3.35 -6.74 -8.98
C PHE A 10 2.38 -5.83 -8.24
N MET A 11 2.62 -5.62 -6.95
CA MET A 11 1.94 -4.60 -6.16
C MET A 11 2.31 -3.21 -6.70
N VAL A 12 1.31 -2.36 -6.87
CA VAL A 12 1.47 -0.96 -7.30
C VAL A 12 0.97 0.02 -6.23
N SER A 13 1.30 1.30 -6.39
CA SER A 13 1.12 2.34 -5.37
C SER A 13 -0.31 2.50 -4.85
N ASN A 14 -1.31 2.20 -5.70
CA ASN A 14 -2.73 2.24 -5.36
C ASN A 14 -3.24 0.97 -4.65
N GLY A 15 -2.37 0.01 -4.32
CA GLY A 15 -2.73 -1.22 -3.61
C GLY A 15 -3.22 -2.38 -4.50
N SER A 16 -3.25 -2.21 -5.83
CA SER A 16 -3.65 -3.28 -6.77
C SER A 16 -2.47 -4.12 -7.25
N LEU A 17 -2.78 -5.22 -7.95
CA LEU A 17 -1.81 -6.09 -8.61
C LEU A 17 -1.84 -5.86 -10.12
N LEU A 18 -0.67 -5.75 -10.76
CA LEU A 18 -0.53 -5.66 -12.21
C LEU A 18 0.40 -6.76 -12.74
N GLY A 19 0.02 -7.40 -13.84
CA GLY A 19 0.94 -8.24 -14.61
C GLY A 19 2.08 -7.43 -15.24
N LEU A 20 3.18 -8.11 -15.56
CA LEU A 20 4.42 -7.53 -16.09
C LEU A 20 4.20 -6.55 -17.26
N ALA A 21 3.31 -6.88 -18.19
CA ALA A 21 3.04 -6.06 -19.38
C ALA A 21 2.46 -4.67 -19.07
N ASN A 22 1.81 -4.51 -17.91
CA ASN A 22 1.15 -3.27 -17.51
C ASN A 22 1.90 -2.51 -16.40
N PHE A 23 3.01 -3.08 -15.92
CA PHE A 23 3.83 -2.54 -14.85
C PHE A 23 4.72 -1.40 -15.37
N SER A 24 4.96 -0.40 -14.52
CA SER A 24 6.00 0.62 -14.75
C SER A 24 6.59 1.06 -13.42
N GLY A 25 7.85 1.52 -13.44
CA GLY A 25 8.53 1.98 -12.23
C GLY A 25 7.77 3.10 -11.51
N LEU A 26 7.15 4.01 -12.27
CA LEU A 26 6.31 5.09 -11.72
C LEU A 26 5.11 4.55 -10.92
N LYS A 27 4.45 3.49 -11.41
CA LYS A 27 3.34 2.84 -10.70
C LYS A 27 3.79 2.03 -9.47
N SER A 28 5.09 1.85 -9.28
CA SER A 28 5.64 1.06 -8.18
C SER A 28 6.18 1.89 -7.02
N ILE A 29 6.18 3.22 -7.16
CA ILE A 29 6.59 4.15 -6.11
C ILE A 29 5.74 3.88 -4.85
N LEU A 30 6.35 3.63 -3.70
CA LEU A 30 5.64 3.27 -2.45
C LEU A 30 4.83 1.96 -2.47
N SER A 31 4.96 1.11 -3.50
CA SER A 31 4.27 -0.20 -3.60
C SER A 31 4.43 -1.11 -2.37
N GLY A 32 5.62 -1.16 -1.76
CA GLY A 32 5.85 -1.94 -0.55
C GLY A 32 5.04 -1.47 0.65
N SER A 33 4.87 -0.15 0.79
CA SER A 33 4.04 0.43 1.84
C SER A 33 2.55 0.20 1.53
N ALA A 34 2.13 0.27 0.26
CA ALA A 34 0.76 -0.08 -0.15
C ALA A 34 0.42 -1.54 0.18
N GLY A 35 1.34 -2.47 -0.10
CA GLY A 35 1.18 -3.88 0.25
C GLY A 35 1.02 -4.12 1.76
N ARG A 36 1.69 -3.32 2.59
CA ARG A 36 1.48 -3.36 4.04
C ARG A 36 0.08 -2.88 4.45
N VAL A 37 -0.44 -1.81 3.83
CA VAL A 37 -1.81 -1.33 4.07
C VAL A 37 -2.84 -2.39 3.73
N VAL A 38 -2.70 -3.00 2.55
CA VAL A 38 -3.55 -4.14 2.16
C VAL A 38 -3.43 -5.27 3.17
N GLY A 39 -2.21 -5.62 3.58
CA GLY A 39 -1.95 -6.67 4.56
C GLY A 39 -2.68 -6.44 5.89
N TYR A 40 -2.45 -5.32 6.57
CA TYR A 40 -3.08 -5.08 7.86
C TYR A 40 -4.58 -4.75 7.75
N ALA A 41 -5.09 -4.29 6.61
CA ALA A 41 -6.53 -4.09 6.41
C ALA A 41 -7.31 -5.42 6.43
N HIS A 42 -6.67 -6.51 6.03
CA HIS A 42 -7.26 -7.86 6.02
C HIS A 42 -6.99 -8.68 7.28
N THR A 43 -6.13 -8.20 8.19
CA THR A 43 -5.77 -8.91 9.44
C THR A 43 -6.83 -8.81 10.56
N PRO A 44 -7.45 -7.65 10.86
CA PRO A 44 -8.44 -7.53 11.93
C PRO A 44 -9.78 -8.08 11.45
N PHE A 45 -9.86 -9.39 11.28
CA PHE A 45 -11.12 -10.08 11.11
C PHE A 45 -11.46 -10.75 12.44
N ASP A 46 -12.00 -9.96 13.37
CA ASP A 46 -12.74 -10.55 14.48
C ASP A 46 -14.09 -11.00 13.93
N ALA A 47 -14.32 -12.30 13.85
CA ALA A 47 -15.58 -12.85 13.32
C ALA A 47 -16.82 -12.39 14.13
N ALA A 48 -16.62 -11.86 15.34
CA ALA A 48 -17.67 -11.25 16.16
C ALA A 48 -17.95 -9.78 15.82
N GLN A 49 -17.06 -9.08 15.12
CA GLN A 49 -17.23 -7.69 14.72
C GLN A 49 -17.69 -7.63 13.25
N ALA A 50 -18.92 -7.14 13.04
CA ALA A 50 -19.55 -7.06 11.72
C ALA A 50 -18.88 -6.05 10.75
N ALA A 51 -17.82 -5.35 11.19
CA ALA A 51 -17.08 -4.40 10.39
C ALA A 51 -15.57 -4.47 10.71
N PRO A 52 -14.69 -4.25 9.72
CA PRO A 52 -13.26 -4.11 9.98
C PRO A 52 -13.02 -2.95 10.96
N ALA A 53 -12.29 -3.21 12.03
CA ALA A 53 -11.91 -2.15 12.96
C ALA A 53 -11.03 -1.10 12.27
N THR A 54 -11.17 0.18 12.65
CA THR A 54 -10.22 1.22 12.25
C THR A 54 -8.80 0.82 12.67
N VAL A 55 -7.86 0.78 11.73
CA VAL A 55 -6.47 0.41 11.97
C VAL A 55 -5.54 1.56 11.64
N ILE A 56 -4.56 1.79 12.51
CA ILE A 56 -3.39 2.62 12.20
C ILE A 56 -2.19 1.68 12.00
N GLY A 57 -1.66 1.66 10.79
CA GLY A 57 -0.46 0.92 10.44
C GLY A 57 0.79 1.78 10.62
N VAL A 58 1.69 1.34 11.50
CA VAL A 58 2.99 1.98 11.75
C VAL A 58 4.11 1.08 11.24
N ASP A 59 4.94 1.60 10.32
CA ASP A 59 6.22 0.98 9.90
C ASP A 59 7.36 1.83 10.44
N VAL A 60 8.17 1.29 11.33
CA VAL A 60 9.36 2.01 11.77
C VAL A 60 10.57 1.40 11.08
N ARG A 61 11.31 2.25 10.36
CA ARG A 61 12.64 1.96 9.84
C ARG A 61 13.67 2.84 10.56
N ARG A 62 14.94 2.51 10.39
CA ARG A 62 16.06 3.16 11.10
C ARG A 62 16.12 4.69 10.97
N MET A 63 15.65 5.27 9.86
CA MET A 63 15.69 6.73 9.61
C MET A 63 14.35 7.30 9.10
N SER A 64 13.29 6.50 9.13
CA SER A 64 12.00 6.91 8.61
C SER A 64 10.89 6.07 9.21
N MET A 65 9.71 6.65 9.33
CA MET A 65 8.51 5.95 9.75
C MET A 65 7.40 6.19 8.73
N ASP A 66 6.70 5.13 8.34
CA ASP A 66 5.48 5.23 7.55
C ASP A 66 4.27 5.06 8.46
N VAL A 67 3.32 5.98 8.37
CA VAL A 67 2.02 5.91 9.03
C VAL A 67 0.93 5.83 7.98
N SER A 68 -0.05 4.96 8.19
CA SER A 68 -1.18 4.77 7.28
C SER A 68 -2.43 4.43 8.06
N ARG A 69 -3.61 4.70 7.50
CA ARG A 69 -4.91 4.42 8.12
C ARG A 69 -5.76 3.56 7.20
N TYR A 70 -6.46 2.60 7.79
CA TYR A 70 -7.57 1.89 7.17
C TYR A 70 -8.80 2.04 8.08
N ASP A 71 -9.94 2.38 7.49
CA ASP A 71 -11.18 2.63 8.23
C ASP A 71 -12.37 1.99 7.51
N GLY A 72 -12.24 0.71 7.18
CA GLY A 72 -13.21 -0.04 6.37
C GLY A 72 -13.07 0.16 4.85
N TRP A 73 -12.38 1.21 4.40
CA TRP A 73 -12.00 1.41 3.00
C TRP A 73 -10.58 1.96 2.87
N TYR A 74 -9.97 1.75 1.70
CA TYR A 74 -8.68 2.34 1.35
C TYR A 74 -8.86 3.81 0.97
N GLU A 75 -8.18 4.71 1.67
CA GLU A 75 -8.07 6.10 1.24
C GLU A 75 -7.02 6.20 0.14
N ILE A 76 -7.37 6.86 -0.98
CA ILE A 76 -6.45 7.10 -2.11
C ILE A 76 -6.14 8.59 -2.19
N VAL A 77 -4.86 8.93 -2.13
CA VAL A 77 -4.35 10.29 -2.27
C VAL A 77 -3.75 10.45 -3.67
N TYR A 78 -3.97 11.60 -4.29
CA TYR A 78 -3.57 11.89 -5.68
C TYR A 78 -2.27 12.71 -5.77
N GLU A 79 -1.92 13.40 -4.69
CA GLU A 79 -0.70 14.18 -4.58
C GLU A 79 0.05 13.73 -3.33
N THR A 80 1.17 13.06 -3.53
CA THR A 80 2.03 12.61 -2.44
C THR A 80 3.35 13.37 -2.52
N LYS A 81 3.71 14.05 -1.42
CA LYS A 81 5.05 14.64 -1.27
C LYS A 81 5.97 13.66 -0.57
N THR A 82 6.84 13.01 -1.32
CA THR A 82 7.83 12.07 -0.77
C THR A 82 9.22 12.65 -0.87
N ALA A 83 9.95 12.69 0.25
CA ALA A 83 11.32 13.22 0.33
C ALA A 83 11.48 14.62 -0.28
N GLY A 84 10.44 15.46 -0.19
CA GLY A 84 10.44 16.82 -0.74
C GLY A 84 10.01 16.95 -2.19
N VAL A 85 9.82 15.84 -2.92
CA VAL A 85 9.36 15.81 -4.32
C VAL A 85 7.86 15.53 -4.36
N THR A 86 7.12 16.32 -5.13
CA THR A 86 5.70 16.07 -5.42
C THR A 86 5.58 15.11 -6.60
N ALA A 87 4.93 13.97 -6.38
CA ALA A 87 4.55 13.04 -7.44
C ALA A 87 3.02 13.01 -7.58
N ILE A 88 2.53 13.17 -8.81
CA ILE A 88 1.09 13.14 -9.12
C ILE A 88 0.74 11.74 -9.62
N HIS A 89 0.29 10.89 -8.71
CA HIS A 89 -0.19 9.53 -8.99
C HIS A 89 -1.08 9.05 -7.83
N ARG A 90 -1.86 7.98 -8.07
CA ARG A 90 -2.76 7.41 -7.06
C ARG A 90 -1.99 6.52 -6.10
N ASP A 91 -1.94 6.95 -4.84
CA ASP A 91 -1.33 6.20 -3.76
C ASP A 91 -2.38 5.83 -2.71
N VAL A 92 -2.26 4.64 -2.13
CA VAL A 92 -2.94 4.39 -0.85
C VAL A 92 -2.34 5.34 0.19
N GLN A 93 -3.18 5.95 1.02
CA GLN A 93 -2.77 6.98 1.96
C GLN A 93 -1.64 6.48 2.88
N ILE A 94 -0.44 7.00 2.66
CA ILE A 94 0.76 6.71 3.43
C ILE A 94 1.48 8.03 3.70
N ILE A 95 1.70 8.33 4.97
CA ILE A 95 2.48 9.46 5.42
C ILE A 95 3.87 8.93 5.78
N ARG A 96 4.88 9.34 5.02
CA ARG A 96 6.29 9.03 5.34
C ARG A 96 6.92 10.18 6.10
N ILE A 97 7.28 9.91 7.35
CA ILE A 97 8.05 10.81 8.21
C ILE A 97 9.52 10.42 8.08
N ARG A 98 10.38 11.35 7.68
CA ARG A 98 11.84 11.18 7.76
C ARG A 98 12.29 11.60 9.15
N LEU A 99 13.09 10.77 9.80
CA LEU A 99 13.78 11.12 11.03
C LEU A 99 15.14 11.70 10.63
N SER A 100 15.30 13.02 10.81
CA SER A 100 16.55 13.76 10.59
C SER A 100 17.31 13.92 11.89
#